data_AF-D8Q317-F1
#
_entry.id   AF-D8Q317-F1
#
_cell.length_a   1.000
_cell.length_b   1.000
_cell.length_c   1.000
_cell.angle_alpha   90.00
_cell.angle_beta   90.00
_cell.angle_gamma   90.00
#
_symmetry.space_group_name_H-M   'P 1'
#
loop_
_entity.id
_entity.type
_entity.pdbx_description
1 polymer ?
#
loop_
_entity_poly.entity_id
_entity_poly.type
_entity_poly.pdbx_seq_one_letter_code
_entity_poly.pdbx_strand_id
1 'polypeptide(L)'
;MRAPAVWIVTLFIFHASLVQCAPIYIKGFYSSCKARHVVEFGDSCRRIADSYRASFVDLIVKNREVVNSSCSNLTPGMTLCIPYEDDFEMVAQPIPYRRVWSPF
;
A
#
# COMPACT_ATOMS: atom_id res chain seq x y z
N MET A 1 -11.46 39.57 -46.61
CA MET A 1 -10.28 39.09 -45.87
C MET A 1 -10.75 38.55 -44.51
N ARG A 2 -11.10 37.27 -44.44
CA ARG A 2 -11.49 36.58 -43.20
C ARG A 2 -10.70 35.27 -43.17
N ALA A 3 -9.66 35.21 -42.33
CA ALA A 3 -8.97 33.96 -42.07
C ALA A 3 -9.97 32.99 -41.39
N PRO A 4 -10.09 31.73 -41.84
CA PRO A 4 -11.05 30.81 -41.25
C PRO A 4 -10.59 30.44 -39.84
N ALA A 5 -11.49 30.63 -38.85
CA ALA A 5 -11.31 30.30 -37.43
C ALA A 5 -11.05 28.80 -37.14
N VAL A 6 -10.80 28.00 -38.17
CA VAL A 6 -10.56 26.56 -38.12
C VAL A 6 -9.13 26.26 -37.64
N TRP A 7 -8.16 27.12 -37.93
CA TRP A 7 -6.75 26.89 -37.58
C TRP A 7 -6.42 27.09 -36.09
N ILE A 8 -7.27 27.81 -35.34
CA ILE A 8 -7.10 27.99 -33.90
C ILE A 8 -7.63 26.76 -33.15
N VAL A 9 -8.74 26.19 -33.61
CA VAL A 9 -9.37 25.02 -32.97
C VAL A 9 -8.49 23.77 -33.13
N THR A 10 -7.76 23.62 -34.24
CA THR A 10 -6.86 22.49 -34.44
C THR A 10 -5.61 22.53 -33.56
N LEU A 11 -5.09 23.71 -33.21
CA LEU A 11 -3.94 23.85 -32.30
C LEU A 11 -4.27 23.51 -30.83
N PHE A 12 -5.53 23.72 -30.40
CA PHE A 12 -5.96 23.32 -29.06
C PHE A 12 -6.24 21.81 -28.93
N ILE A 13 -6.61 21.14 -30.02
CA ILE A 13 -6.85 19.69 -30.01
C ILE A 13 -5.53 18.90 -30.02
N PHE A 14 -4.47 19.43 -30.63
CA PHE A 14 -3.16 18.77 -30.68
C PHE A 14 -2.37 18.80 -29.35
N HIS A 15 -2.73 19.65 -28.38
CA HIS A 15 -2.08 19.68 -27.05
C HIS A 15 -2.83 18.85 -25.99
N ALA A 16 -4.00 18.31 -26.30
CA ALA A 16 -4.73 17.40 -25.42
C ALA A 16 -4.24 15.94 -25.49
N SER A 17 -3.12 15.68 -26.18
CA SER A 17 -2.38 14.41 -26.12
C SER A 17 -1.40 14.34 -24.95
N LEU A 18 -1.41 15.29 -24.01
CA LEU A 18 -0.94 15.03 -22.66
C LEU A 18 -2.00 14.20 -21.93
N VAL A 19 -2.17 12.97 -22.41
CA VAL A 19 -2.46 11.83 -21.56
C VAL A 19 -1.33 11.77 -20.53
N GLN A 20 -1.40 12.65 -19.54
CA GLN A 20 -0.94 12.35 -18.20
C GLN A 20 -1.93 11.33 -17.66
N CYS A 21 -1.88 10.12 -18.21
CA CYS A 21 -1.73 9.00 -17.32
C CYS A 21 -0.46 9.35 -16.52
N ALA A 22 -0.64 10.05 -15.39
CA ALA A 22 0.33 9.96 -14.32
C ALA A 22 0.69 8.47 -14.27
N PRO A 23 1.99 8.12 -14.26
CA PRO A 23 2.36 6.71 -14.20
C PRO A 23 1.50 6.11 -13.13
N ILE A 24 0.89 4.94 -13.37
CA ILE A 24 0.15 4.22 -12.32
C ILE A 24 1.15 4.09 -11.19
N TYR A 25 1.11 5.05 -10.28
CA TYR A 25 2.04 5.15 -9.21
C TYR A 25 1.35 4.29 -8.20
N ILE A 26 1.63 2.99 -8.30
CA ILE A 26 1.38 2.06 -7.23
C ILE A 26 2.34 2.51 -6.12
N LYS A 27 2.06 3.66 -5.49
CA LYS A 27 2.73 4.07 -4.28
C LYS A 27 2.20 3.14 -3.21
N GLY A 28 2.93 2.06 -3.03
CA GLY A 28 3.15 1.62 -1.68
C GLY A 28 2.03 0.83 -1.05
N PHE A 29 1.55 -0.22 -1.73
CA PHE A 29 1.10 -1.36 -0.96
C PHE A 29 2.29 -1.95 -0.16
N TYR A 30 3.46 -2.05 -0.80
CA TYR A 30 4.69 -2.52 -0.13
C TYR A 30 5.46 -1.47 0.68
N SER A 31 5.13 -0.17 0.61
CA SER A 31 5.89 0.88 1.31
C SER A 31 5.14 1.60 2.42
N SER A 32 3.83 1.38 2.58
CA SER A 32 3.12 1.90 3.75
C SER A 32 3.33 0.99 4.96
N CYS A 33 3.63 1.61 6.10
CA CYS A 33 3.81 0.95 7.37
C CYS A 33 2.49 1.03 8.13
N LYS A 34 1.86 -0.11 8.48
CA LYS A 34 0.57 -0.11 9.21
C LYS A 34 0.75 0.55 10.58
N ALA A 35 1.81 0.17 11.28
CA ALA A 35 2.17 0.73 12.58
C ALA A 35 3.68 0.67 12.81
N ARG A 36 4.18 1.45 13.75
CA ARG A 36 5.56 1.36 14.24
C ARG A 36 5.56 0.72 15.61
N HIS A 37 6.44 -0.24 15.82
CA HIS A 37 6.63 -0.91 17.10
C HIS A 37 8.07 -0.69 17.57
N VAL A 38 8.25 -0.23 18.80
CA VAL A 38 9.58 -0.10 19.42
C VAL A 38 9.84 -1.38 20.19
N VAL A 39 10.93 -2.07 19.85
CA VAL A 39 11.31 -3.34 20.45
C VAL A 39 11.62 -3.13 21.93
N GLU A 40 11.03 -3.95 22.78
CA GLU A 40 11.28 -4.01 24.22
C GLU A 40 12.10 -5.25 24.61
N PHE A 41 12.55 -5.31 25.86
CA PHE A 41 13.30 -6.46 26.35
C PHE A 41 12.43 -7.72 26.40
N GLY A 42 12.89 -8.79 25.78
CA GLY A 42 12.16 -10.07 25.71
C GLY A 42 11.21 -10.20 24.52
N ASP A 43 11.16 -9.20 23.64
CA ASP A 43 10.43 -9.31 22.38
C ASP A 43 11.10 -10.27 21.40
N SER A 44 10.28 -10.82 20.51
CA SER A 44 10.71 -11.57 19.34
C SER A 44 9.81 -11.20 18.17
N CYS A 45 10.30 -11.30 16.93
CA CYS A 45 9.47 -11.01 15.75
C CYS A 45 8.22 -11.89 15.72
N ARG A 46 8.27 -13.12 16.26
CA ARG A 46 7.10 -13.99 16.37
C ARG A 46 6.04 -13.36 17.28
N ARG A 47 6.42 -12.97 18.51
CA ARG A 47 5.51 -12.33 19.47
C ARG A 47 4.97 -10.99 18.96
N ILE A 48 5.81 -10.21 18.29
CA ILE A 48 5.40 -8.94 17.66
C ILE A 48 4.43 -9.21 16.51
N ALA A 49 4.75 -10.13 15.60
CA ALA A 49 3.85 -10.49 14.50
C ALA A 49 2.49 -10.95 15.03
N ASP A 50 2.48 -11.84 16.01
CA ASP A 50 1.26 -12.38 16.62
C ASP A 50 0.44 -11.28 17.34
N SER A 51 1.09 -10.32 18.03
CA SER A 51 0.39 -9.24 18.74
C SER A 51 -0.31 -8.26 17.79
N TYR A 52 0.26 -8.06 16.60
CA TYR A 52 -0.32 -7.22 15.55
C TYR A 52 -1.11 -8.00 14.50
N ARG A 53 -1.30 -9.31 14.70
CA ARG A 53 -1.91 -10.26 13.76
C ARG A 53 -1.30 -10.20 12.34
N ALA A 54 -0.02 -9.86 12.28
CA ALA A 54 0.76 -9.76 11.06
C ALA A 54 1.40 -11.11 10.70
N SER A 55 1.69 -11.30 9.41
CA SER A 55 2.53 -12.41 8.96
C SER A 55 3.97 -12.22 9.46
N PHE A 56 4.53 -13.29 10.02
CA PHE A 56 5.95 -13.31 10.42
C PHE A 56 6.87 -13.05 9.22
N VAL A 57 6.58 -13.66 8.08
CA VAL A 57 7.42 -13.54 6.88
C VAL A 57 7.41 -12.10 6.39
N ASP A 58 6.22 -11.47 6.33
CA ASP A 58 6.09 -10.10 5.86
C ASP A 58 6.69 -9.11 6.84
N LEU A 59 6.63 -9.37 8.15
CA LEU A 59 7.33 -8.58 9.15
C LEU A 59 8.85 -8.61 8.91
N ILE A 60 9.44 -9.77 8.62
CA ILE A 60 10.86 -9.89 8.31
C ILE A 60 11.21 -9.19 7.00
N VAL A 61 10.45 -9.44 5.93
CA VAL A 61 10.69 -8.84 4.60
C VAL A 61 10.60 -7.31 4.66
N LYS A 62 9.64 -6.79 5.42
CA LYS A 62 9.43 -5.35 5.61
C LYS A 62 10.59 -4.68 6.35
N ASN A 63 11.25 -5.41 7.24
CA ASN A 63 12.32 -4.90 8.10
C ASN A 63 13.70 -5.47 7.73
N ARG A 64 13.88 -6.03 6.52
CA ARG A 64 15.10 -6.71 6.08
C ARG A 64 16.39 -5.88 6.13
N GLU A 65 16.26 -4.55 6.15
CA GLU A 65 17.40 -3.63 6.24
C GLU A 65 18.00 -3.56 7.65
N VAL A 66 17.20 -3.90 8.68
CA VAL A 66 17.56 -3.78 10.09
C VAL A 66 17.46 -5.10 10.86
N VAL A 67 16.65 -6.05 10.37
CA VAL A 67 16.44 -7.37 10.97
C VAL A 67 16.87 -8.46 10.00
N ASN A 68 17.61 -9.45 10.49
CA ASN A 68 18.03 -10.61 9.70
C ASN A 68 16.87 -11.62 9.55
N SER A 69 17.01 -12.56 8.61
CA SER A 69 15.97 -13.56 8.33
C SER A 69 15.61 -14.44 9.54
N SER A 70 16.55 -14.66 10.44
CA SER A 70 16.37 -15.44 11.67
C SER A 70 15.79 -14.64 12.84
N CYS A 71 15.54 -13.34 12.67
CA CYS A 71 15.12 -12.43 13.75
C CYS A 71 16.06 -12.47 14.99
N SER A 72 17.33 -12.79 14.82
CA SER A 72 18.24 -13.02 15.95
C SER A 72 18.98 -11.77 16.42
N ASN A 73 18.79 -10.65 15.72
CA ASN A 73 19.51 -9.39 15.95
C ASN A 73 18.60 -8.26 16.45
N LEU A 74 17.44 -8.57 17.04
CA LEU A 74 16.61 -7.56 17.70
C LEU A 74 17.32 -6.99 18.91
N THR A 75 17.37 -5.66 18.97
CA THR A 75 17.84 -4.93 20.14
C THR A 75 16.75 -3.98 20.64
N PRO A 76 16.57 -3.86 21.98
CA PRO A 76 15.63 -2.90 22.54
C PRO A 76 15.88 -1.47 22.03
N GLY A 77 14.80 -0.75 21.72
CA GLY A 77 14.85 0.60 21.13
C GLY A 77 14.85 0.63 19.59
N MET A 78 15.02 -0.52 18.91
CA MET A 78 14.79 -0.60 17.47
C MET A 78 13.34 -0.30 17.13
N THR A 79 13.12 0.48 16.08
CA THR A 79 11.76 0.72 15.56
C THR A 79 11.50 -0.18 14.36
N LEU A 80 10.58 -1.13 14.51
CA LEU A 80 10.11 -2.01 13.45
C LEU A 80 8.86 -1.46 12.80
N CYS A 81 8.75 -1.73 11.50
CA CYS A 81 7.56 -1.47 10.72
C CYS A 81 6.65 -2.70 10.69
N ILE A 82 5.42 -2.53 11.16
CA ILE A 82 4.40 -3.59 11.15
C ILE A 82 3.75 -3.60 9.76
N PRO A 83 3.74 -4.74 9.04
CA PRO A 83 3.05 -4.85 7.77
C PRO A 83 1.53 -4.83 7.98
N TYR A 84 0.78 -4.71 6.89
CA TYR A 84 -0.65 -5.01 6.96
C TYR A 84 -0.84 -6.49 7.23
N GLU A 85 -2.01 -6.85 7.74
CA GLU A 85 -2.38 -8.26 7.72
C GLU A 85 -2.62 -8.56 6.26
N ASP A 86 -1.83 -9.46 5.70
CA ASP A 86 -2.06 -9.94 4.35
C ASP A 86 -3.20 -10.96 4.45
N ASP A 87 -4.42 -10.43 4.54
CA ASP A 87 -5.66 -11.15 4.38
C ASP A 87 -5.86 -11.52 2.90
N PHE A 88 -4.89 -12.23 2.31
CA PHE A 88 -5.18 -13.02 1.12
C PHE A 88 -5.89 -14.30 1.53
N GLU A 89 -7.15 -14.15 1.89
CA GLU A 89 -8.19 -14.82 1.13
C GLU A 89 -9.32 -13.78 1.04
N MET A 90 -10.11 -13.68 -0.02
CA MET A 90 -11.34 -14.46 -0.09
C MET A 90 -11.77 -15.24 1.18
N VAL A 91 -11.51 -14.76 2.40
CA VAL A 91 -12.19 -15.16 3.63
C VAL A 91 -13.41 -14.28 3.62
N ALA A 92 -14.57 -14.90 3.38
CA ALA A 92 -15.90 -14.29 3.39
C ALA A 92 -15.95 -12.98 4.19
N GLN A 93 -15.84 -11.85 3.49
CA GLN A 93 -16.23 -10.57 4.06
C GLN A 93 -17.73 -10.71 4.39
N PRO A 94 -18.21 -10.36 5.59
CA PRO A 94 -19.56 -9.83 5.68
C PRO A 94 -19.48 -8.48 4.98
N ILE A 95 -19.66 -8.49 3.66
CA ILE A 95 -20.04 -7.27 2.94
C ILE A 95 -21.24 -6.69 3.72
N PRO A 96 -21.22 -5.43 4.18
CA PRO A 96 -22.47 -4.76 4.42
C PRO A 96 -23.14 -4.70 3.05
N TYR A 97 -24.08 -5.61 2.84
CA TYR A 97 -25.09 -5.54 1.80
C TYR A 97 -25.85 -4.23 1.99
N ARG A 98 -25.27 -3.15 1.51
CA ARG A 98 -25.94 -1.89 1.27
C ARG A 98 -25.45 -1.36 -0.06
N ARG A 99 -25.95 -2.00 -1.11
CA ARG A 99 -26.90 -1.35 -2.01
C ARG A 99 -27.85 -2.42 -2.52
N VAL A 100 -28.82 -2.77 -1.66
CA VAL A 100 -30.22 -2.91 -2.09
C VAL A 100 -30.52 -1.66 -2.91
N TRP A 101 -30.38 -1.72 -4.22
CA TRP A 101 -31.31 -1.09 -5.13
C TRP A 101 -31.59 -2.12 -6.20
N SER A 102 -32.49 -3.03 -5.83
CA SER A 102 -33.31 -3.81 -6.75
C SER A 102 -34.28 -2.87 -7.52
N PRO A 103 -35.18 -3.40 -8.34
CA PRO A 103 -35.13 -3.44 -9.79
C PRO A 103 -36.07 -2.41 -10.45
N PHE A 104 -35.57 -1.71 -11.47
CA PHE A 104 -36.31 -1.23 -12.64
C PHE A 104 -35.38 -1.32 -13.85
#